data_AF-A0A060VSX3-F1
#
_entry.id   AF-A0A060VSX3-F1
#
_cell.length_a   1.000
_cell.length_b   1.000
_cell.length_c   1.000
_cell.angle_alpha   90.00
_cell.angle_beta   90.00
_cell.angle_gamma   90.00
#
_symmetry.space_group_name_H-M   'P 1'
#
loop_
_entity.id
_entity.type
_entity.pdbx_description
1 polymer ?
#
loop_
_entity_poly.entity_id
_entity_poly.type
_entity_poly.pdbx_seq_one_letter_code
_entity_poly.pdbx_strand_id
1 'polypeptide(L)'
;MVSTVSALQCCFSKDKACMDVSSCVLLYNLGSALDDQQVYMSSNGGNSFFNLPMAPKATEFIIGVFNMPTVSSIVAMLADNQRKFSFRHISGNRSVQTDNHPMRDPLSSIHVIQPAGMRGHLIIWSPHMLLYSPNHGIVIVPVYIMGEENATLPPPKVTILQVATDDNGAMAVLTSDGVLYYGRAGLEATTVRKAHILIGCPPGKHTRVLKDITTCTKGTFTQEQLQDNFSYVIPKAVYDPQHLFRPGSASSDLHISYSITDYFCPLLVYHDTPWIPSLELWNGNEFVEQVSADFVMFEVNGMYNYQYLQSVEDAKCVSQPQNWTSLLSQQQYQPNPNTAWTRNNYKSCKDSDGPPLTDPEAQYQVLNMGTRNRVLFPNYNGMYVFRVIVVDPSYSYCMLTTTFSVYVYGAFPPHPLPSCVALGIFLAIFVVLLLIGFFLSKRNYKK
;
A
#
# COMPACT_ATOMS: atom_id res chain seq x y z
N MET A 1 -39.18 -14.85 -28.18
CA MET A 1 -37.85 -15.41 -27.84
C MET A 1 -37.20 -14.44 -26.86
N VAL A 2 -36.79 -14.89 -25.68
CA VAL A 2 -36.11 -14.06 -24.67
C VAL A 2 -34.65 -13.88 -25.09
N SER A 3 -34.11 -12.65 -25.09
CA SER A 3 -32.72 -12.40 -25.47
C SER A 3 -31.78 -12.06 -24.32
N THR A 4 -32.30 -11.63 -23.17
CA THR A 4 -31.46 -11.20 -22.04
C THR A 4 -31.99 -11.68 -20.69
N VAL A 5 -31.06 -12.08 -19.83
CA VAL A 5 -31.28 -12.41 -18.42
C VAL A 5 -30.57 -11.37 -17.57
N SER A 6 -31.23 -10.87 -16.53
CA SER A 6 -30.63 -10.00 -15.51
C SER A 6 -30.91 -10.55 -14.12
N ALA A 7 -29.89 -10.59 -13.29
CA ALA A 7 -29.98 -10.98 -11.89
C ALA A 7 -28.98 -10.15 -11.08
N LEU A 8 -29.32 -9.85 -9.83
CA LEU A 8 -28.40 -9.16 -8.93
C LEU A 8 -27.39 -10.18 -8.38
N GLN A 9 -26.11 -9.96 -8.66
CA GLN A 9 -25.05 -10.86 -8.19
C GLN A 9 -24.75 -10.61 -6.71
N CYS A 10 -25.45 -11.34 -5.83
CA CYS A 10 -25.28 -11.27 -4.38
C CYS A 10 -24.25 -12.27 -3.82
N CYS A 11 -23.49 -12.97 -4.67
CA CYS A 11 -22.50 -13.94 -4.24
C CYS A 11 -21.50 -13.30 -3.26
N PHE A 12 -21.34 -13.91 -2.08
CA PHE A 12 -20.46 -13.45 -1.00
C PHE A 12 -20.87 -12.16 -0.28
N SER A 13 -22.06 -11.60 -0.59
CA SER A 13 -22.59 -10.46 0.14
C SER A 13 -23.05 -10.86 1.54
N LYS A 14 -22.67 -10.07 2.56
CA LYS A 14 -23.18 -10.19 3.93
C LYS A 14 -24.48 -9.40 4.15
N ASP A 15 -24.96 -8.68 3.12
CA ASP A 15 -26.15 -7.85 3.20
C ASP A 15 -27.43 -8.69 3.09
N LYS A 16 -28.24 -8.67 4.15
CA LYS A 16 -29.54 -9.35 4.21
C LYS A 16 -30.46 -8.97 3.04
N ALA A 17 -30.53 -7.70 2.67
CA ALA A 17 -31.40 -7.23 1.59
C ALA A 17 -30.97 -7.80 0.21
N CYS A 18 -29.68 -8.06 0.01
CA CYS A 18 -29.17 -8.72 -1.19
C CYS A 18 -29.54 -10.21 -1.18
N MET A 19 -29.32 -10.87 -0.04
CA MET A 19 -29.66 -12.30 0.11
C MET A 19 -31.16 -12.56 -0.12
N ASP A 20 -32.03 -11.66 0.35
CA ASP A 20 -33.49 -11.74 0.17
C ASP A 20 -33.93 -11.69 -1.31
N VAL A 21 -33.12 -11.12 -2.21
CA VAL A 21 -33.41 -11.06 -3.65
C VAL A 21 -32.49 -11.93 -4.50
N SER A 22 -31.63 -12.75 -3.89
CA SER A 22 -30.65 -13.58 -4.59
C SER A 22 -31.29 -14.62 -5.53
N SER A 23 -32.56 -14.97 -5.28
CA SER A 23 -33.38 -15.84 -6.14
C SER A 23 -34.18 -15.06 -7.20
N CYS A 24 -34.00 -13.74 -7.31
CA CYS A 24 -34.72 -12.92 -8.28
C CYS A 24 -34.04 -12.95 -9.65
N VAL A 25 -34.77 -13.38 -10.67
CA VAL A 25 -34.31 -13.44 -12.06
C VAL A 25 -35.28 -12.67 -12.95
N LEU A 26 -34.74 -11.77 -13.77
CA LEU A 26 -35.49 -10.94 -14.71
C LEU A 26 -35.17 -11.38 -16.15
N LEU A 27 -36.21 -11.53 -16.96
CA LEU A 27 -36.11 -11.87 -18.38
C LEU A 27 -36.75 -10.79 -19.23
N TYR A 28 -36.04 -10.35 -20.26
CA TYR A 28 -36.51 -9.35 -21.21
C TYR A 28 -35.79 -9.51 -22.55
N ASN A 29 -36.29 -8.83 -23.59
CA ASN A 29 -35.57 -8.73 -24.86
C ASN A 29 -34.94 -7.35 -24.97
N LEU A 30 -33.63 -7.31 -25.20
CA LEU A 30 -32.88 -6.09 -25.42
C LEU A 30 -33.27 -5.44 -26.76
N GLY A 31 -33.52 -4.14 -26.76
CA GLY A 31 -33.67 -3.33 -27.97
C GLY A 31 -35.03 -3.38 -28.67
N SER A 32 -36.03 -4.04 -28.08
CA SER A 32 -37.41 -4.06 -28.58
C SER A 32 -38.28 -2.97 -27.97
N ALA A 33 -39.33 -2.59 -28.70
CA ALA A 33 -40.28 -1.56 -28.27
C ALA A 33 -41.03 -2.00 -27.01
N LEU A 34 -41.25 -1.06 -26.09
CA LEU A 34 -41.92 -1.30 -24.81
C LEU A 34 -43.37 -1.77 -24.97
N ASP A 35 -44.06 -1.34 -26.03
CA ASP A 35 -45.46 -1.65 -26.30
C ASP A 35 -45.70 -3.13 -26.67
N ASP A 36 -44.68 -3.79 -27.22
CA ASP A 36 -44.75 -5.18 -27.70
C ASP A 36 -44.15 -6.19 -26.71
N GLN A 37 -43.71 -5.76 -25.52
CA GLN A 37 -42.93 -6.59 -24.60
C GLN A 37 -43.58 -6.91 -23.26
N GLN A 38 -43.28 -8.12 -22.81
CA GLN A 38 -43.50 -8.60 -21.46
C GLN A 38 -42.15 -8.80 -20.79
N VAL A 39 -41.93 -8.15 -19.66
CA VAL A 39 -40.79 -8.46 -18.78
C VAL A 39 -41.25 -9.48 -17.79
N TYR A 40 -40.48 -10.55 -17.64
CA TYR A 40 -40.83 -11.61 -16.72
C TYR A 40 -39.94 -11.55 -15.50
N MET A 41 -40.54 -11.75 -14.33
CA MET A 41 -39.82 -11.87 -13.07
C MET A 41 -40.06 -13.25 -12.47
N SER A 42 -38.99 -13.83 -11.94
CA SER A 42 -39.02 -15.01 -11.09
C SER A 42 -38.46 -14.63 -9.72
N SER A 43 -39.10 -15.06 -8.64
CA SER A 43 -38.63 -14.91 -7.27
C SER A 43 -38.06 -16.23 -6.68
N ASN A 44 -38.02 -17.29 -7.47
CA ASN A 44 -37.65 -18.65 -7.04
C ASN A 44 -36.50 -19.24 -7.88
N GLY A 45 -35.55 -18.41 -8.28
CA GLY A 45 -34.34 -18.84 -8.97
C GLY A 45 -34.58 -19.28 -10.42
N GLY A 46 -35.66 -18.81 -11.06
CA GLY A 46 -36.00 -19.13 -12.44
C GLY A 46 -36.90 -20.35 -12.61
N ASN A 47 -37.47 -20.92 -11.55
CA ASN A 47 -38.36 -22.08 -11.66
C ASN A 47 -39.77 -21.71 -12.17
N SER A 48 -40.27 -20.51 -11.83
CA SER A 48 -41.52 -19.97 -12.37
C SER A 48 -41.41 -18.48 -12.62
N PHE A 49 -42.10 -18.00 -13.66
CA PHE A 49 -42.08 -16.60 -14.08
C PHE A 49 -43.50 -16.02 -14.11
N PHE A 50 -43.62 -14.75 -13.74
CA PHE A 50 -44.82 -13.96 -13.91
C PHE A 50 -44.51 -12.68 -14.68
N ASN A 51 -45.52 -12.17 -15.40
CA ASN A 51 -45.40 -10.95 -16.18
C ASN A 51 -45.40 -9.73 -15.26
N LEU A 52 -44.37 -8.89 -15.41
CA LEU A 52 -44.23 -7.61 -14.74
C LEU A 52 -44.91 -6.52 -15.60
N PRO A 53 -46.05 -5.95 -15.17
CA PRO A 53 -46.73 -4.94 -15.95
C PRO A 53 -45.90 -3.66 -15.99
N MET A 54 -45.50 -3.25 -17.19
CA MET A 54 -44.95 -1.92 -17.44
C MET A 54 -45.95 -1.09 -18.21
N ALA A 55 -46.10 0.18 -17.85
CA ALA A 55 -46.92 1.11 -18.60
C ALA A 55 -46.24 1.34 -19.98
N PRO A 56 -46.87 0.89 -21.08
CA PRO A 56 -46.29 1.04 -22.41
C PRO A 56 -46.29 2.51 -22.81
N LYS A 57 -45.29 2.90 -23.58
CA LYS A 57 -45.18 4.22 -24.17
C LYS A 57 -44.58 4.05 -25.55
N ALA A 58 -45.41 4.27 -26.56
CA ALA A 58 -44.99 4.26 -27.95
C ALA A 58 -43.78 5.19 -28.08
N THR A 59 -42.65 4.65 -28.57
CA THR A 59 -41.33 5.28 -28.79
C THR A 59 -40.18 4.98 -27.80
N GLU A 60 -40.37 4.10 -26.81
CA GLU A 60 -39.28 3.68 -25.91
C GLU A 60 -38.88 2.20 -26.12
N PHE A 61 -37.59 1.91 -25.96
CA PHE A 61 -36.99 0.58 -26.08
C PHE A 61 -36.33 0.16 -24.77
N ILE A 62 -36.48 -1.11 -24.37
CA ILE A 62 -35.81 -1.62 -23.16
C ILE A 62 -34.34 -1.89 -23.43
N ILE A 63 -33.47 -1.29 -22.62
CA ILE A 63 -32.01 -1.47 -22.72
C ILE A 63 -31.40 -2.11 -21.46
N GLY A 64 -32.17 -2.19 -20.37
CA GLY A 64 -31.80 -2.93 -19.18
C GLY A 64 -32.95 -3.00 -18.19
N VAL A 65 -32.98 -4.05 -17.37
CA VAL A 65 -33.91 -4.16 -16.25
C VAL A 65 -33.15 -4.66 -15.03
N PHE A 66 -33.28 -3.94 -13.93
CA PHE A 66 -32.46 -4.11 -12.74
C PHE A 66 -33.34 -4.21 -11.49
N ASN A 67 -33.03 -5.15 -10.61
CA ASN A 67 -33.69 -5.27 -9.31
C ASN A 67 -32.97 -4.38 -8.29
N MET A 68 -33.72 -3.52 -7.58
CA MET A 68 -33.22 -2.63 -6.52
C MET A 68 -33.88 -2.97 -5.18
N PRO A 69 -33.26 -3.84 -4.36
CA PRO A 69 -33.87 -4.36 -3.13
C PRO A 69 -34.13 -3.27 -2.09
N THR A 70 -33.21 -2.32 -2.04
CA THR A 70 -33.15 -1.16 -1.14
C THR A 70 -34.38 -0.26 -1.20
N VAL A 71 -35.00 -0.16 -2.37
CA VAL A 71 -36.24 0.59 -2.61
C VAL A 71 -37.40 -0.33 -2.97
N SER A 72 -37.21 -1.65 -2.85
CA SER A 72 -38.18 -2.69 -3.22
C SER A 72 -38.83 -2.41 -4.58
N SER A 73 -37.99 -2.03 -5.56
CA SER A 73 -38.43 -1.57 -6.87
C SER A 73 -37.58 -2.19 -7.97
N ILE A 74 -38.20 -2.34 -9.13
CA ILE A 74 -37.51 -2.74 -10.36
C ILE A 74 -37.32 -1.48 -11.18
N VAL A 75 -36.12 -1.31 -11.72
CA VAL A 75 -35.76 -0.15 -12.52
C VAL A 75 -35.49 -0.61 -13.95
N ALA A 76 -36.27 -0.10 -14.88
CA ALA A 76 -36.04 -0.30 -16.30
C ALA A 76 -35.21 0.88 -16.84
N MET A 77 -34.12 0.59 -17.54
CA MET A 77 -33.41 1.55 -18.37
C MET A 77 -34.01 1.50 -19.76
N LEU A 78 -34.45 2.65 -20.24
CA LEU A 78 -35.22 2.82 -21.47
C LEU A 78 -34.49 3.78 -22.39
N ALA A 79 -34.44 3.48 -23.68
CA ALA A 79 -33.92 4.37 -24.71
C ALA A 79 -35.05 4.89 -25.61
N ASP A 80 -34.97 6.16 -26.03
CA ASP A 80 -35.88 6.75 -27.00
C ASP A 80 -35.31 6.73 -28.43
N ASN A 81 -36.15 7.06 -29.40
CA ASN A 81 -35.76 7.22 -30.81
C ASN A 81 -34.69 8.31 -31.04
N GLN A 82 -34.47 9.22 -30.09
CA GLN A 82 -33.49 10.30 -30.18
C GLN A 82 -32.12 9.90 -29.61
N ARG A 83 -31.88 8.60 -29.36
CA ARG A 83 -30.67 8.09 -28.68
C ARG A 83 -30.45 8.75 -27.33
N LYS A 84 -31.52 8.93 -26.55
CA LYS A 84 -31.41 9.28 -25.14
C LYS A 84 -31.92 8.13 -24.31
N PHE A 85 -31.32 7.92 -23.14
CA PHE A 85 -31.81 6.97 -22.18
C PHE A 85 -32.30 7.64 -20.91
N SER A 86 -33.27 6.99 -20.25
CA SER A 86 -33.77 7.33 -18.93
C SER A 86 -33.97 6.05 -18.12
N PHE A 87 -34.08 6.18 -16.81
CA PHE A 87 -34.52 5.10 -15.94
C PHE A 87 -35.98 5.31 -15.55
N ARG A 88 -36.72 4.22 -15.41
CA ARG A 88 -38.09 4.19 -14.93
C ARG A 88 -38.17 3.22 -13.76
N HIS A 89 -38.49 3.77 -12.59
CA HIS A 89 -38.81 2.99 -11.41
C HIS A 89 -40.22 2.42 -11.51
N ILE A 90 -40.36 1.16 -11.15
CA ILE A 90 -41.62 0.44 -11.03
C ILE A 90 -41.79 0.14 -9.54
N SER A 91 -42.58 0.97 -8.84
CA SER A 91 -42.87 0.81 -7.42
C SER A 91 -44.36 1.08 -7.17
N GLY A 92 -45.14 0.01 -7.03
CA GLY A 92 -46.60 0.12 -6.91
C GLY A 92 -47.26 0.86 -8.09
N ASN A 93 -48.40 1.51 -7.86
CA ASN A 93 -49.14 2.25 -8.90
C ASN A 93 -48.45 3.55 -9.38
N ARG A 94 -47.18 3.81 -9.02
CA ARG A 94 -46.47 5.03 -9.42
C ARG A 94 -45.15 4.69 -10.10
N SER A 95 -44.99 5.17 -11.34
CA SER A 95 -43.72 5.14 -12.06
C SER A 95 -42.99 6.48 -11.90
N VAL A 96 -41.74 6.44 -11.44
CA VAL A 96 -40.87 7.63 -11.39
C VAL A 96 -39.87 7.52 -12.54
N GLN A 97 -39.89 8.47 -13.48
CA GLN A 97 -38.97 8.53 -14.61
C GLN A 97 -37.91 9.61 -14.37
N THR A 98 -36.68 9.33 -14.78
CA THR A 98 -35.53 10.23 -14.64
C THR A 98 -35.41 11.14 -15.85
N ASP A 99 -34.53 12.14 -15.76
CA ASP A 99 -34.16 12.95 -16.92
C ASP A 99 -33.52 12.10 -18.03
N ASN A 100 -33.63 12.59 -19.26
CA ASN A 100 -33.07 11.96 -20.45
C ASN A 100 -31.59 12.31 -20.61
N HIS A 101 -30.75 11.28 -20.78
CA HIS A 101 -29.31 11.41 -20.99
C HIS A 101 -28.89 10.98 -22.38
N PRO A 102 -28.01 11.72 -23.07
CA PRO A 102 -27.59 11.39 -24.43
C PRO A 102 -26.74 10.11 -24.45
N MET A 103 -27.00 9.27 -25.43
CA MET A 103 -26.30 8.03 -25.69
C MET A 103 -25.39 8.21 -26.91
N ARG A 104 -24.07 8.14 -26.70
CA ARG A 104 -23.08 8.30 -27.79
C ARG A 104 -22.81 7.00 -28.52
N ASP A 105 -22.79 5.90 -27.76
CA ASP A 105 -22.42 4.59 -28.26
C ASP A 105 -23.63 3.72 -28.63
N PRO A 106 -23.43 2.64 -29.40
CA PRO A 106 -24.49 1.67 -29.67
C PRO A 106 -25.04 1.04 -28.38
N LEU A 107 -26.33 0.71 -28.39
CA LEU A 107 -27.05 0.10 -27.25
C LEU A 107 -26.33 -1.14 -26.69
N SER A 108 -25.74 -1.95 -27.56
CA SER A 108 -25.03 -3.19 -27.20
C SER A 108 -23.72 -2.98 -26.43
N SER A 109 -23.20 -1.75 -26.40
CA SER A 109 -21.93 -1.42 -25.75
C SER A 109 -22.09 -0.68 -24.42
N ILE A 110 -23.34 -0.52 -23.96
CA ILE A 110 -23.65 0.12 -22.69
C ILE A 110 -23.76 -0.95 -21.62
N HIS A 111 -23.00 -0.76 -20.56
CA HIS A 111 -22.94 -1.65 -19.42
C HIS A 111 -23.38 -0.90 -18.18
N VAL A 112 -24.18 -1.58 -17.35
CA VAL A 112 -24.61 -1.07 -16.05
C VAL A 112 -24.13 -2.03 -14.98
N ILE A 113 -23.34 -1.51 -14.04
CA ILE A 113 -22.81 -2.25 -12.90
C ILE A 113 -23.56 -1.79 -11.65
N GLN A 114 -24.08 -2.75 -10.90
CA GLN A 114 -24.58 -2.56 -9.54
C GLN A 114 -23.46 -2.99 -8.58
N PRO A 115 -22.65 -2.07 -8.01
CA PRO A 115 -21.53 -2.45 -7.16
C PRO A 115 -22.04 -3.25 -5.96
N ALA A 116 -21.37 -4.34 -5.64
CA ALA A 116 -21.67 -5.09 -4.42
C ALA A 116 -21.54 -4.15 -3.20
N GLY A 117 -22.31 -4.38 -2.13
CA GLY A 117 -22.23 -3.59 -0.90
C GLY A 117 -22.75 -2.14 -0.97
N MET A 118 -22.76 -1.49 -2.15
CA MET A 118 -23.24 -0.12 -2.34
C MET A 118 -24.71 -0.05 -2.73
N ARG A 119 -25.56 0.11 -1.72
CA ARG A 119 -27.03 0.15 -1.84
C ARG A 119 -27.52 1.30 -2.74
N GLY A 120 -28.00 0.94 -3.93
CA GLY A 120 -28.62 1.87 -4.86
C GLY A 120 -27.69 2.64 -5.78
N HIS A 121 -26.41 2.28 -5.77
CA HIS A 121 -25.44 2.89 -6.64
C HIS A 121 -25.43 2.19 -8.00
N LEU A 122 -25.35 2.97 -9.08
CA LEU A 122 -25.22 2.48 -10.44
C LEU A 122 -24.01 3.13 -11.10
N ILE A 123 -23.25 2.31 -11.81
CA ILE A 123 -22.19 2.77 -12.70
C ILE A 123 -22.61 2.41 -14.12
N ILE A 124 -22.72 3.42 -14.97
CA ILE A 124 -23.19 3.28 -16.34
C ILE A 124 -22.02 3.67 -17.23
N TRP A 125 -21.55 2.76 -18.07
CA TRP A 125 -20.39 3.02 -18.90
C TRP A 125 -20.52 2.44 -20.31
N SER A 126 -19.82 3.08 -21.23
CA SER A 126 -19.59 2.61 -22.60
C SER A 126 -18.21 3.14 -23.05
N PRO A 127 -17.71 2.80 -24.26
CA PRO A 127 -16.40 3.24 -24.70
C PRO A 127 -16.15 4.75 -24.58
N HIS A 128 -17.18 5.60 -24.73
CA HIS A 128 -17.04 7.06 -24.70
C HIS A 128 -17.74 7.76 -23.53
N MET A 129 -18.19 7.04 -22.50
CA MET A 129 -18.83 7.66 -21.34
C MET A 129 -18.67 6.83 -20.07
N LEU A 130 -18.50 7.52 -18.94
CA LEU A 130 -18.66 6.97 -17.61
C LEU A 130 -19.57 7.87 -16.77
N LEU A 131 -20.67 7.31 -16.30
CA LEU A 131 -21.64 7.98 -15.46
C LEU A 131 -21.85 7.22 -14.16
N TYR A 132 -22.27 7.97 -13.14
CA TYR A 132 -22.54 7.46 -11.82
C TYR A 132 -23.89 7.96 -11.31
N SER A 133 -24.63 7.06 -10.66
CA SER A 133 -25.85 7.39 -9.94
C SER A 133 -25.77 6.88 -8.51
N PRO A 134 -25.97 7.73 -7.49
CA PRO A 134 -26.00 7.30 -6.08
C PRO A 134 -27.37 6.79 -5.63
N ASN A 135 -28.40 6.92 -6.47
CA ASN A 135 -29.79 6.85 -6.04
C ASN A 135 -30.67 6.15 -7.10
N HIS A 136 -30.20 4.99 -7.54
CA HIS A 136 -30.95 4.03 -8.35
C HIS A 136 -31.32 4.55 -9.74
N GLY A 137 -30.58 5.52 -10.25
CA GLY A 137 -30.82 6.16 -11.55
C GLY A 137 -31.49 7.53 -11.45
N ILE A 138 -32.06 7.92 -10.30
CA ILE A 138 -32.80 9.20 -10.18
C ILE A 138 -31.94 10.42 -10.53
N VAL A 139 -30.72 10.45 -10.02
CA VAL A 139 -29.69 11.44 -10.34
C VAL A 139 -28.56 10.70 -11.03
N ILE A 140 -28.21 11.15 -12.23
CA ILE A 140 -27.10 10.60 -13.00
C ILE A 140 -26.15 11.74 -13.31
N VAL A 141 -24.88 11.55 -12.97
CA VAL A 141 -23.83 12.55 -13.16
C VAL A 141 -22.65 11.94 -13.90
N PRO A 142 -21.95 12.73 -14.73
CA PRO A 142 -20.68 12.30 -15.29
C PRO A 142 -19.63 12.13 -14.19
N VAL A 143 -18.70 11.21 -14.42
CA VAL A 143 -17.56 10.96 -13.53
C VAL A 143 -16.37 11.80 -13.95
N TYR A 144 -15.76 12.47 -12.98
CA TYR A 144 -14.61 13.35 -13.12
C TYR A 144 -13.38 12.77 -12.43
N ILE A 145 -12.22 13.16 -12.94
CA ILE A 145 -10.90 12.83 -12.37
C ILE A 145 -10.60 13.81 -11.24
N MET A 146 -10.30 13.33 -10.03
CA MET A 146 -9.85 14.22 -8.95
C MET A 146 -8.43 14.72 -9.23
N GLY A 147 -8.21 16.01 -9.00
CA GLY A 147 -6.91 16.67 -9.22
C GLY A 147 -6.78 17.35 -10.59
N GLU A 148 -7.74 17.15 -11.50
CA GLU A 148 -7.81 17.87 -12.78
C GLU A 148 -9.16 18.61 -12.87
N GLU A 149 -9.12 19.94 -13.02
CA GLU A 149 -10.35 20.72 -13.09
C GLU A 149 -11.17 20.37 -14.34
N ASN A 150 -12.38 19.85 -14.12
CA ASN A 150 -13.38 19.52 -15.14
C ASN A 150 -12.98 18.43 -16.16
N ALA A 151 -11.98 17.60 -15.85
CA ALA A 151 -11.64 16.45 -16.69
C ALA A 151 -12.61 15.29 -16.45
N THR A 152 -13.43 14.96 -17.46
CA THR A 152 -14.34 13.81 -17.44
C THR A 152 -13.63 12.53 -17.84
N LEU A 153 -14.12 11.39 -17.34
CA LEU A 153 -13.68 10.07 -17.81
C LEU A 153 -14.66 9.48 -18.84
N PRO A 154 -14.18 8.95 -19.98
CA PRO A 154 -12.78 8.91 -20.42
C PRO A 154 -12.29 10.28 -20.95
N PRO A 155 -10.96 10.53 -20.97
CA PRO A 155 -10.39 11.72 -21.57
C PRO A 155 -10.71 11.84 -23.06
N PRO A 156 -10.63 13.04 -23.66
CA PRO A 156 -10.86 13.22 -25.09
C PRO A 156 -9.93 12.32 -25.93
N LYS A 157 -10.51 11.60 -26.91
CA LYS A 157 -9.82 10.65 -27.81
C LYS A 157 -9.37 9.33 -27.17
N VAL A 158 -9.70 9.10 -25.91
CA VAL A 158 -9.44 7.85 -25.20
C VAL A 158 -10.77 7.12 -25.00
N THR A 159 -10.74 5.79 -25.04
CA THR A 159 -11.93 4.96 -24.80
C THR A 159 -11.78 4.08 -23.58
N ILE A 160 -12.89 3.74 -22.94
CA ILE A 160 -12.93 2.79 -21.83
C ILE A 160 -12.94 1.36 -22.40
N LEU A 161 -12.00 0.54 -21.95
CA LEU A 161 -11.95 -0.88 -22.27
C LEU A 161 -12.70 -1.72 -21.25
N GLN A 162 -12.52 -1.42 -19.97
CA GLN A 162 -13.11 -2.20 -18.88
C GLN A 162 -13.31 -1.35 -17.62
N VAL A 163 -14.38 -1.66 -16.90
CA VAL A 163 -14.66 -1.12 -15.56
C VAL A 163 -14.84 -2.28 -14.59
N ALA A 164 -14.16 -2.21 -13.45
CA ALA A 164 -14.28 -3.15 -12.34
C ALA A 164 -14.60 -2.39 -11.04
N THR A 165 -15.33 -3.01 -10.13
CA THR A 165 -15.76 -2.40 -8.85
C THR A 165 -15.64 -3.39 -7.71
N ASP A 166 -15.37 -2.90 -6.50
CA ASP A 166 -15.41 -3.69 -5.26
C ASP A 166 -16.70 -3.46 -4.46
N ASP A 167 -16.77 -4.07 -3.27
CA ASP A 167 -17.91 -3.96 -2.34
C ASP A 167 -17.93 -2.67 -1.49
N ASN A 168 -16.88 -1.86 -1.58
CA ASN A 168 -16.67 -0.62 -0.81
C ASN A 168 -16.70 0.63 -1.71
N GLY A 169 -17.15 0.48 -2.96
CA GLY A 169 -17.25 1.56 -3.94
C GLY A 169 -15.94 1.98 -4.59
N ALA A 170 -14.86 1.21 -4.39
CA ALA A 170 -13.69 1.34 -5.24
C ALA A 170 -14.03 0.89 -6.67
N MET A 171 -13.44 1.58 -7.63
CA MET A 171 -13.63 1.42 -9.05
C MET A 171 -12.26 1.47 -9.72
N ALA A 172 -12.04 0.60 -10.69
CA ALA A 172 -10.91 0.62 -11.61
C ALA A 172 -11.44 0.70 -13.04
N VAL A 173 -10.88 1.58 -13.86
CA VAL A 173 -11.25 1.85 -15.24
C VAL A 173 -9.99 1.76 -16.08
N LEU A 174 -9.92 0.76 -16.96
CA LEU A 174 -8.83 0.59 -17.91
C LEU A 174 -9.18 1.28 -19.23
N THR A 175 -8.29 2.13 -19.72
CA THR A 175 -8.48 2.88 -20.97
C THR A 175 -7.61 2.38 -22.12
N SER A 176 -7.96 2.76 -23.34
CA SER A 176 -7.33 2.29 -24.58
C SER A 176 -5.87 2.74 -24.77
N ASP A 177 -5.43 3.76 -24.04
CA ASP A 177 -4.05 4.23 -23.98
C ASP A 177 -3.20 3.49 -22.92
N GLY A 178 -3.75 2.47 -22.28
CA GLY A 178 -3.06 1.66 -21.27
C GLY A 178 -3.02 2.29 -19.88
N VAL A 179 -3.75 3.38 -19.66
CA VAL A 179 -3.85 4.01 -18.34
C VAL A 179 -4.92 3.30 -17.49
N LEU A 180 -4.57 3.05 -16.22
CA LEU A 180 -5.51 2.51 -15.24
C LEU A 180 -5.95 3.61 -14.29
N TYR A 181 -7.20 4.03 -14.41
CA TYR A 181 -7.84 4.96 -13.50
C TYR A 181 -8.47 4.18 -12.35
N TYR A 182 -7.93 4.30 -11.14
CA TYR A 182 -8.49 3.66 -9.95
C TYR A 182 -9.01 4.73 -8.99
N GLY A 183 -10.00 4.43 -8.14
CA GLY A 183 -10.40 5.31 -7.06
C GLY A 183 -11.75 4.91 -6.46
N ARG A 184 -12.31 5.74 -5.57
CA ARG A 184 -13.61 5.47 -4.95
C ARG A 184 -14.68 6.39 -5.52
N ALA A 185 -15.81 5.84 -5.96
CA ALA A 185 -16.94 6.62 -6.42
C ALA A 185 -17.58 7.38 -5.23
N GLY A 186 -17.69 8.70 -5.36
CA GLY A 186 -18.30 9.57 -4.35
C GLY A 186 -18.91 10.82 -4.96
N LEU A 187 -19.80 11.48 -4.21
CA LEU A 187 -20.38 12.78 -4.58
C LEU A 187 -19.87 13.87 -3.65
N GLU A 188 -19.57 15.03 -4.22
CA GLU A 188 -19.23 16.21 -3.44
C GLU A 188 -20.50 16.93 -2.96
N ALA A 189 -20.59 17.22 -1.66
CA ALA A 189 -21.81 17.71 -1.02
C ALA A 189 -22.17 19.18 -1.37
N THR A 190 -21.24 19.94 -1.95
CA THR A 190 -21.38 21.39 -2.16
C THR A 190 -22.14 21.76 -3.43
N THR A 191 -22.34 20.84 -4.38
CA THR A 191 -23.26 21.01 -5.51
C THR A 191 -23.57 19.62 -6.06
N VAL A 192 -24.84 19.21 -6.07
CA VAL A 192 -25.27 17.97 -6.74
C VAL A 192 -24.97 18.11 -8.23
N ARG A 193 -23.77 17.69 -8.68
CA ARG A 193 -23.41 17.56 -10.12
C ARG A 193 -22.04 16.96 -10.46
N LYS A 194 -21.20 16.51 -9.51
CA LYS A 194 -19.90 15.90 -9.85
C LYS A 194 -19.62 14.65 -9.03
N ALA A 195 -19.40 13.53 -9.70
CA ALA A 195 -18.81 12.33 -9.11
C ALA A 195 -17.31 12.30 -9.40
N HIS A 196 -16.52 11.82 -8.46
CA HIS A 196 -15.07 11.88 -8.52
C HIS A 196 -14.43 10.49 -8.35
N ILE A 197 -13.35 10.20 -9.08
CA ILE A 197 -12.47 9.03 -8.87
C ILE A 197 -11.12 9.52 -8.32
N LEU A 198 -10.72 9.02 -7.15
CA LEU A 198 -9.42 9.24 -6.52
C LEU A 198 -8.33 8.33 -7.12
N ILE A 199 -7.62 8.84 -8.14
CA ILE A 199 -6.49 8.14 -8.76
C ILE A 199 -5.28 8.22 -7.84
N GLY A 200 -4.98 7.11 -7.16
CA GLY A 200 -3.74 6.94 -6.41
C GLY A 200 -3.91 6.35 -5.02
N CYS A 201 -2.84 6.43 -4.23
CA CYS A 201 -2.87 6.03 -2.83
C CYS A 201 -3.87 6.92 -2.06
N PRO A 202 -4.81 6.36 -1.28
CA PRO A 202 -5.68 7.18 -0.44
C PRO A 202 -4.81 8.10 0.42
N PRO A 203 -5.07 9.41 0.50
CA PRO A 203 -4.19 10.36 1.18
C PRO A 203 -4.04 10.07 2.68
N GLY A 204 -4.99 9.34 3.26
CA GLY A 204 -4.91 8.85 4.63
C GLY A 204 -4.03 7.61 4.81
N LYS A 205 -3.72 6.84 3.75
CA LYS A 205 -3.05 5.55 3.87
C LYS A 205 -1.53 5.72 4.02
N HIS A 206 -0.99 5.32 5.16
CA HIS A 206 0.44 5.44 5.47
C HIS A 206 0.92 4.35 6.43
N THR A 207 2.23 4.17 6.51
CA THR A 207 2.86 3.23 7.46
C THR A 207 3.43 3.95 8.68
N ARG A 208 3.27 3.34 9.85
CA ARG A 208 3.91 3.76 11.10
C ARG A 208 4.77 2.63 11.64
N VAL A 209 5.78 2.99 12.43
CA VAL A 209 6.54 2.01 13.21
C VAL A 209 5.99 2.01 14.63
N LEU A 210 5.68 0.83 15.14
CA LEU A 210 5.24 0.64 16.52
C LEU A 210 6.39 1.00 17.48
N LYS A 211 6.08 1.81 18.49
CA LYS A 211 7.06 2.43 19.42
C LYS A 211 6.83 1.98 20.86
N ASP A 212 6.97 0.67 21.11
CA ASP A 212 6.73 0.09 22.44
C ASP A 212 7.80 0.50 23.47
N ILE A 213 9.07 0.40 23.09
CA ILE A 213 10.21 0.70 23.96
C ILE A 213 11.09 1.74 23.28
N THR A 214 11.13 2.93 23.86
CA THR A 214 11.90 4.07 23.36
C THR A 214 12.87 4.58 24.42
N THR A 215 13.86 5.35 24.00
CA THR A 215 14.77 6.04 24.92
C THR A 215 14.04 6.96 25.89
N CYS A 216 12.98 7.62 25.43
CA CYS A 216 12.13 8.51 26.23
C CYS A 216 11.37 7.78 27.34
N THR A 217 10.75 6.64 27.00
CA THR A 217 10.00 5.83 27.97
C THR A 217 10.92 5.14 28.99
N LYS A 218 12.18 4.86 28.61
CA LYS A 218 13.19 4.27 29.50
C LYS A 218 14.08 5.30 30.19
N GLY A 219 13.90 6.59 29.93
CA GLY A 219 14.65 7.68 30.56
C GLY A 219 16.11 7.79 30.11
N THR A 220 16.51 7.15 29.00
CA THR A 220 17.85 7.31 28.41
C THR A 220 18.03 8.71 27.82
N PHE A 221 16.97 9.23 27.20
CA PHE A 221 16.85 10.62 26.77
C PHE A 221 15.52 11.16 27.27
N THR A 222 15.42 12.45 27.54
CA THR A 222 14.11 13.10 27.73
C THR A 222 13.66 13.76 26.44
N GLN A 223 12.36 14.01 26.31
CA GLN A 223 11.82 14.68 25.13
C GLN A 223 12.36 16.11 25.01
N GLU A 224 12.56 16.80 26.14
CA GLU A 224 13.12 18.15 26.19
C GLU A 224 14.57 18.17 25.72
N GLN A 225 15.38 17.19 26.14
CA GLN A 225 16.76 17.05 25.68
C GLN A 225 16.84 16.89 24.16
N LEU A 226 15.94 16.12 23.56
CA LEU A 226 15.89 15.92 22.11
C LEU A 226 15.29 17.10 21.34
N GLN A 227 14.57 18.01 22.01
CA GLN A 227 14.05 19.25 21.44
C GLN A 227 15.07 20.39 21.46
N ASP A 228 16.00 20.39 22.41
CA ASP A 228 16.98 21.46 22.60
C ASP A 228 18.22 21.29 21.72
N ASN A 229 18.07 21.51 20.41
CA ASN A 229 19.15 21.47 19.41
C ASN A 229 20.07 20.24 19.56
N PHE A 230 19.47 19.08 19.87
CA PHE A 230 20.21 17.86 20.09
C PHE A 230 21.01 17.49 18.85
N SER A 231 22.27 17.15 19.04
CA SER A 231 23.13 16.67 17.96
C SER A 231 23.92 15.46 18.39
N TYR A 232 24.26 14.63 17.41
CA TYR A 232 25.10 13.46 17.61
C TYR A 232 26.13 13.34 16.49
N VAL A 233 27.16 12.56 16.74
CA VAL A 233 28.29 12.37 15.83
C VAL A 233 28.29 10.94 15.31
N ILE A 234 28.39 10.79 13.99
CA ILE A 234 28.62 9.51 13.32
C ILE A 234 30.11 9.45 12.96
N PRO A 235 30.89 8.51 13.53
CA PRO A 235 32.31 8.39 13.23
C PRO A 235 32.56 8.06 11.75
N LYS A 236 33.62 8.64 11.15
CA LYS A 236 33.99 8.37 9.74
C LYS A 236 34.21 6.90 9.39
N ALA A 237 34.49 6.07 10.39
CA ALA A 237 34.73 4.64 10.21
C ALA A 237 33.46 3.85 9.86
N VAL A 238 32.26 4.40 10.03
CA VAL A 238 31.01 3.62 9.96
C VAL A 238 29.98 4.12 8.94
N TYR A 239 30.30 5.15 8.15
CA TYR A 239 29.38 5.68 7.13
C TYR A 239 30.09 5.98 5.78
N ASP A 240 29.30 5.98 4.70
CA ASP A 240 29.72 6.39 3.35
C ASP A 240 28.99 7.68 2.97
N PRO A 241 29.70 8.80 2.74
CA PRO A 241 29.07 10.07 2.36
C PRO A 241 28.28 10.03 1.05
N GLN A 242 28.53 9.03 0.19
CA GLN A 242 27.80 8.85 -1.08
C GLN A 242 26.72 7.76 -0.99
N HIS A 243 26.51 7.15 0.18
CA HIS A 243 25.49 6.11 0.41
C HIS A 243 25.66 4.88 -0.50
N LEU A 244 26.89 4.58 -0.94
CA LEU A 244 27.21 3.45 -1.82
C LEU A 244 27.71 2.22 -1.06
N PHE A 245 27.60 2.23 0.28
CA PHE A 245 28.05 1.14 1.16
C PHE A 245 29.54 0.79 1.00
N ARG A 246 30.40 1.81 0.78
CA ARG A 246 31.86 1.61 0.65
C ARG A 246 32.58 1.88 1.98
N PRO A 247 33.19 0.85 2.58
CA PRO A 247 33.90 1.02 3.83
C PRO A 247 35.07 2.01 3.75
N GLY A 248 35.27 2.81 4.79
CA GLY A 248 36.41 3.73 4.91
C GLY A 248 36.42 4.91 3.93
N SER A 249 35.29 5.28 3.35
CA SER A 249 35.18 6.35 2.36
C SER A 249 35.07 7.77 2.94
N ALA A 250 34.66 7.92 4.19
CA ALA A 250 34.55 9.23 4.85
C ALA A 250 35.90 9.78 5.33
N SER A 251 36.11 11.09 5.17
CA SER A 251 37.34 11.79 5.57
C SER A 251 37.29 12.35 7.00
N SER A 252 36.12 12.72 7.50
CA SER A 252 35.87 13.32 8.81
C SER A 252 34.62 12.75 9.46
N ASP A 253 34.44 12.98 10.76
CA ASP A 253 33.21 12.60 11.44
C ASP A 253 32.04 13.49 10.98
N LEU A 254 30.83 12.93 11.01
CA LEU A 254 29.61 13.60 10.56
C LEU A 254 28.79 14.08 11.77
N HIS A 255 28.52 15.37 11.82
CA HIS A 255 27.66 15.98 12.85
C HIS A 255 26.22 16.08 12.35
N ILE A 256 25.29 15.45 13.06
CA ILE A 256 23.86 15.44 12.72
C ILE A 256 23.07 16.23 13.76
N SER A 257 22.27 17.17 13.28
CA SER A 257 21.21 17.80 14.09
C SER A 257 19.98 16.90 14.09
N TYR A 258 19.49 16.55 15.27
CA TYR A 258 18.38 15.62 15.44
C TYR A 258 17.04 16.35 15.44
N SER A 259 16.13 15.93 14.57
CA SER A 259 14.76 16.43 14.51
C SER A 259 13.80 15.46 15.19
N ILE A 260 13.41 15.77 16.43
CA ILE A 260 12.39 14.97 17.14
C ILE A 260 11.01 15.06 16.48
N THR A 261 10.71 16.13 15.75
CA THR A 261 9.44 16.24 15.00
C THR A 261 9.39 15.24 13.85
N ASP A 262 10.53 14.98 13.21
CA ASP A 262 10.60 14.09 12.05
C ASP A 262 10.86 12.64 12.45
N TYR A 263 11.70 12.43 13.47
CA TYR A 263 12.17 11.09 13.85
C TYR A 263 11.56 10.56 15.16
N PHE A 264 10.85 11.41 15.91
CA PHE A 264 10.24 11.10 17.21
C PHE A 264 11.27 10.65 18.26
N CYS A 265 10.84 10.03 19.36
CA CYS A 265 11.76 9.40 20.30
C CYS A 265 12.36 8.11 19.69
N PRO A 266 13.70 7.93 19.73
CA PRO A 266 14.35 6.73 19.21
C PRO A 266 13.87 5.45 19.88
N LEU A 267 13.67 4.40 19.08
CA LEU A 267 13.50 3.03 19.58
C LEU A 267 14.77 2.60 20.31
N LEU A 268 14.63 1.98 21.47
CA LEU A 268 15.78 1.54 22.27
C LEU A 268 16.08 0.07 21.97
N VAL A 269 17.25 -0.22 21.40
CA VAL A 269 17.64 -1.57 20.96
C VAL A 269 18.98 -1.97 21.57
N TYR A 270 19.05 -3.16 22.14
CA TYR A 270 20.31 -3.70 22.66
C TYR A 270 21.13 -4.28 21.51
N HIS A 271 22.42 -3.94 21.43
CA HIS A 271 23.26 -4.26 20.26
C HIS A 271 23.32 -5.76 19.93
N ASP A 272 23.32 -6.63 20.93
CA ASP A 272 23.43 -8.09 20.78
C ASP A 272 22.08 -8.81 20.62
N THR A 273 20.99 -8.04 20.44
CA THR A 273 19.65 -8.62 20.25
C THR A 273 19.22 -8.50 18.79
N PRO A 274 18.98 -9.62 18.08
CA PRO A 274 18.40 -9.59 16.74
C PRO A 274 17.07 -8.84 16.72
N TRP A 275 16.98 -7.80 15.90
CA TRP A 275 15.90 -6.82 15.96
C TRP A 275 15.20 -6.62 14.61
N ILE A 276 13.92 -6.24 14.61
CA ILE A 276 13.16 -5.89 13.41
C ILE A 276 12.13 -4.80 13.77
N PRO A 277 11.93 -3.78 12.93
CA PRO A 277 10.86 -2.82 13.17
C PRO A 277 9.50 -3.46 12.93
N SER A 278 8.57 -3.28 13.88
CA SER A 278 7.17 -3.64 13.69
C SER A 278 6.46 -2.52 12.94
N LEU A 279 6.00 -2.83 11.72
CA LEU A 279 5.32 -1.87 10.84
C LEU A 279 3.81 -2.04 10.93
N GLU A 280 3.10 -0.93 10.97
CA GLU A 280 1.63 -0.86 11.01
C GLU A 280 1.11 -0.06 9.83
N LEU A 281 -0.01 -0.50 9.25
CA LEU A 281 -0.73 0.21 8.22
C LEU A 281 -1.89 1.00 8.85
N TRP A 282 -1.97 2.27 8.50
CA TRP A 282 -2.97 3.21 9.01
C TRP A 282 -3.73 3.86 7.86
N ASN A 283 -5.00 4.20 8.09
CA ASN A 283 -5.80 5.06 7.22
C ASN A 283 -6.32 6.26 8.01
N GLY A 284 -5.67 7.41 7.86
CA GLY A 284 -5.88 8.57 8.72
C GLY A 284 -5.48 8.25 10.16
N ASN A 285 -6.45 8.17 11.06
CA ASN A 285 -6.25 7.83 12.47
C ASN A 285 -6.73 6.42 12.83
N GLU A 286 -7.12 5.61 11.84
CA GLU A 286 -7.59 4.26 12.05
C GLU A 286 -6.46 3.27 11.76
N PHE A 287 -6.17 2.41 12.74
CA PHE A 287 -5.29 1.26 12.55
C PHE A 287 -5.99 0.25 11.65
N VAL A 288 -5.31 -0.19 10.59
CA VAL A 288 -5.83 -1.18 9.64
C VAL A 288 -5.33 -2.56 10.01
N GLU A 289 -4.01 -2.74 9.98
CA GLU A 289 -3.35 -4.03 10.23
C GLU A 289 -1.85 -3.86 10.48
N GLN A 290 -1.22 -4.93 10.97
CA GLN A 290 0.24 -5.03 11.00
C GLN A 290 0.75 -5.48 9.63
N VAL A 291 1.78 -4.81 9.11
CA VAL A 291 2.32 -5.08 7.77
C VAL A 291 3.00 -6.45 7.73
N SER A 292 2.41 -7.38 7.01
CA SER A 292 2.93 -8.75 6.78
C SER A 292 3.73 -8.90 5.48
N ALA A 293 4.01 -7.79 4.80
CA ALA A 293 4.67 -7.75 3.51
C ALA A 293 6.20 -7.62 3.60
N ASP A 294 6.86 -7.94 2.49
CA ASP A 294 8.28 -7.74 2.33
C ASP A 294 8.62 -6.23 2.29
N PHE A 295 9.62 -5.86 3.08
CA PHE A 295 10.14 -4.50 3.15
C PHE A 295 11.67 -4.51 3.22
N VAL A 296 12.25 -3.37 2.84
CA VAL A 296 13.68 -3.11 2.92
C VAL A 296 13.92 -1.82 3.68
N MET A 297 15.10 -1.69 4.27
CA MET A 297 15.49 -0.47 4.98
C MET A 297 16.94 -0.10 4.68
N PHE A 298 17.22 1.19 4.77
CA PHE A 298 18.57 1.74 4.69
C PHE A 298 18.73 2.89 5.69
N GLU A 299 19.97 3.15 6.11
CA GLU A 299 20.28 4.24 7.03
C GLU A 299 20.51 5.53 6.23
N VAL A 300 19.79 6.59 6.60
CA VAL A 300 19.66 7.81 5.78
C VAL A 300 20.92 8.67 5.77
N ASN A 301 21.80 8.52 6.77
CA ASN A 301 23.08 9.22 6.89
C ASN A 301 24.25 8.40 6.30
N GLY A 302 23.95 7.24 5.68
CA GLY A 302 24.93 6.41 4.99
C GLY A 302 25.67 5.43 5.90
N MET A 303 25.21 5.21 7.14
CA MET A 303 25.81 4.19 7.99
C MET A 303 25.59 2.79 7.38
N TYR A 304 26.63 1.95 7.41
CA TYR A 304 26.61 0.61 6.84
C TYR A 304 27.05 -0.48 7.82
N ASN A 305 27.25 -0.15 9.10
CA ASN A 305 27.82 -1.06 10.09
C ASN A 305 26.82 -2.06 10.69
N TYR A 306 25.59 -2.16 10.19
CA TYR A 306 24.60 -3.16 10.59
C TYR A 306 24.54 -4.31 9.58
N GLN A 307 24.02 -5.45 10.03
CA GLN A 307 23.99 -6.70 9.27
C GLN A 307 22.61 -7.35 9.32
N TYR A 308 22.43 -8.43 8.57
CA TYR A 308 21.21 -9.24 8.57
C TYR A 308 21.50 -10.64 9.11
N LEU A 309 20.56 -11.19 9.87
CA LEU A 309 20.69 -12.47 10.57
C LEU A 309 20.71 -13.66 9.60
N GLN A 310 19.95 -13.60 8.50
CA GLN A 310 19.88 -14.70 7.55
C GLN A 310 20.76 -14.45 6.33
N SER A 311 21.46 -15.50 5.89
CA SER A 311 22.02 -15.59 4.55
C SER A 311 20.92 -15.83 3.51
N VAL A 312 21.27 -15.75 2.22
CA VAL A 312 20.36 -16.10 1.11
C VAL A 312 19.95 -17.58 1.18
N GLU A 313 20.85 -18.46 1.58
CA GLU A 313 20.58 -19.88 1.81
C GLU A 313 19.62 -20.10 2.98
N ASP A 314 19.85 -19.46 4.13
CA ASP A 314 18.98 -19.55 5.31
C ASP A 314 17.56 -19.04 5.02
N ALA A 315 17.47 -18.00 4.17
CA ALA A 315 16.22 -17.46 3.67
C ALA A 315 15.53 -18.42 2.68
N LYS A 316 16.17 -19.52 2.28
CA LYS A 316 15.69 -20.54 1.31
C LYS A 316 15.37 -19.94 -0.05
N CYS A 317 16.17 -19.01 -0.53
CA CYS A 317 15.96 -18.40 -1.84
C CYS A 317 16.17 -19.42 -2.97
N VAL A 318 15.35 -19.32 -4.02
CA VAL A 318 15.44 -20.14 -5.24
C VAL A 318 16.29 -19.41 -6.30
N SER A 319 16.20 -18.08 -6.31
CA SER A 319 16.98 -17.18 -7.18
C SER A 319 17.81 -16.20 -6.37
N GLN A 320 18.83 -15.60 -7.00
CA GLN A 320 19.68 -14.60 -6.35
C GLN A 320 18.84 -13.34 -6.03
N PRO A 321 18.70 -12.94 -4.75
CA PRO A 321 17.99 -11.73 -4.38
C PRO A 321 18.74 -10.47 -4.80
N GLN A 322 17.98 -9.41 -5.03
CA GLN A 322 18.51 -8.05 -5.14
C GLN A 322 19.10 -7.59 -3.81
N ASN A 323 20.10 -6.72 -3.88
CA ASN A 323 20.69 -6.05 -2.71
C ASN A 323 20.92 -4.55 -3.02
N TRP A 324 21.13 -3.74 -1.98
CA TRP A 324 21.30 -2.30 -2.11
C TRP A 324 22.44 -1.92 -3.05
N THR A 325 23.60 -2.58 -2.96
CA THR A 325 24.76 -2.32 -3.81
C THR A 325 24.41 -2.54 -5.29
N SER A 326 23.75 -3.65 -5.61
CA SER A 326 23.34 -3.99 -6.98
C SER A 326 22.32 -2.98 -7.52
N LEU A 327 21.33 -2.59 -6.73
CA LEU A 327 20.28 -1.67 -7.16
C LEU A 327 20.77 -0.23 -7.32
N LEU A 328 21.66 0.23 -6.45
CA LEU A 328 22.30 1.53 -6.58
C LEU A 328 23.23 1.57 -7.80
N SER A 329 23.95 0.48 -8.10
CA SER A 329 24.82 0.41 -9.27
C SER A 329 24.08 0.48 -10.61
N GLN A 330 22.79 0.16 -10.64
CA GLN A 330 21.95 0.26 -11.84
C GLN A 330 21.57 1.70 -12.17
N GLN A 331 21.68 2.63 -11.22
CA GLN A 331 21.38 4.04 -11.43
C GLN A 331 22.58 4.76 -12.04
N GLN A 332 22.46 5.17 -13.30
CA GLN A 332 23.55 5.81 -14.06
C GLN A 332 23.91 7.23 -13.56
N TYR A 333 22.94 7.95 -12.99
CA TYR A 333 23.09 9.34 -12.54
C TYR A 333 22.70 9.45 -11.07
N GLN A 334 23.65 9.85 -10.22
CA GLN A 334 23.47 10.12 -8.78
C GLN A 334 22.67 9.03 -8.06
N PRO A 335 23.30 7.87 -7.75
CA PRO A 335 22.63 6.80 -7.03
C PRO A 335 21.96 7.30 -5.75
N ASN A 336 20.68 6.97 -5.58
CA ASN A 336 19.85 7.44 -4.48
C ASN A 336 19.05 6.26 -3.88
N PRO A 337 19.32 5.89 -2.62
CA PRO A 337 18.61 4.80 -1.95
C PRO A 337 17.09 4.98 -1.89
N ASN A 338 16.58 6.22 -1.90
CA ASN A 338 15.14 6.51 -1.85
C ASN A 338 14.40 6.08 -3.14
N THR A 339 15.11 5.91 -4.26
CA THR A 339 14.53 5.56 -5.56
C THR A 339 15.11 4.29 -6.16
N ALA A 340 16.21 3.76 -5.59
CA ALA A 340 16.90 2.58 -6.11
C ALA A 340 16.09 1.29 -5.91
N TRP A 341 15.42 1.13 -4.77
CA TRP A 341 14.60 -0.04 -4.47
C TRP A 341 13.16 0.36 -4.24
N THR A 342 12.27 -0.12 -5.11
CA THR A 342 10.85 0.19 -5.08
C THR A 342 10.03 -1.06 -5.34
N ARG A 343 8.72 -0.96 -5.10
CA ARG A 343 7.76 -1.99 -5.52
C ARG A 343 7.84 -2.33 -7.01
N ASN A 344 8.16 -1.36 -7.86
CA ASN A 344 8.12 -1.54 -9.31
C ASN A 344 9.28 -2.39 -9.85
N ASN A 345 10.40 -2.45 -9.11
CA ASN A 345 11.57 -3.21 -9.50
C ASN A 345 11.93 -4.35 -8.55
N TYR A 346 11.20 -4.53 -7.44
CA TYR A 346 11.40 -5.65 -6.53
C TYR A 346 11.00 -6.98 -7.17
N LYS A 347 11.89 -7.96 -7.04
CA LYS A 347 11.66 -9.36 -7.40
C LYS A 347 11.90 -10.24 -6.18
N SER A 348 10.92 -11.07 -5.83
CA SER A 348 11.06 -12.01 -4.73
C SER A 348 12.10 -13.07 -5.09
N CYS A 349 12.96 -13.42 -4.13
CA CYS A 349 13.94 -14.52 -4.32
C CYS A 349 13.28 -15.91 -4.37
N LYS A 350 11.98 -15.98 -4.13
CA LYS A 350 11.16 -17.20 -4.27
C LYS A 350 10.70 -17.44 -5.70
N ASP A 351 10.87 -16.46 -6.56
CA ASP A 351 10.58 -16.58 -7.98
C ASP A 351 11.62 -17.48 -8.66
N SER A 352 11.15 -18.57 -9.29
CA SER A 352 11.98 -19.51 -10.02
C SER A 352 12.53 -18.95 -11.34
N ASP A 353 11.88 -17.92 -11.88
CA ASP A 353 12.30 -17.24 -13.12
C ASP A 353 13.36 -16.14 -12.86
N GLY A 354 13.80 -16.03 -11.60
CA GLY A 354 14.83 -15.09 -11.19
C GLY A 354 16.24 -15.47 -11.66
N PRO A 355 17.23 -14.60 -11.42
CA PRO A 355 18.63 -14.89 -11.73
C PRO A 355 19.15 -16.11 -10.96
N PRO A 356 20.11 -16.86 -11.51
CA PRO A 356 20.65 -18.04 -10.86
C PRO A 356 21.30 -17.66 -9.52
N LEU A 357 21.11 -18.51 -8.51
CA LEU A 357 21.72 -18.32 -7.20
C LEU A 357 23.24 -18.52 -7.30
N THR A 358 24.00 -17.44 -7.12
CA THR A 358 25.47 -17.44 -7.25
C THR A 358 26.20 -17.25 -5.93
N ASP A 359 25.55 -16.62 -4.95
CA ASP A 359 26.14 -16.31 -3.65
C ASP A 359 25.14 -16.66 -2.52
N PRO A 360 25.13 -17.92 -2.06
CA PRO A 360 24.22 -18.40 -1.00
C PRO A 360 24.53 -17.80 0.37
N GLU A 361 25.80 -17.46 0.63
CA GLU A 361 26.29 -16.94 1.92
C GLU A 361 26.08 -15.42 2.06
N ALA A 362 25.74 -14.72 0.96
CA ALA A 362 25.40 -13.30 1.01
C ALA A 362 24.29 -13.01 2.03
N GLN A 363 24.32 -11.81 2.61
CA GLN A 363 23.29 -11.38 3.54
C GLN A 363 21.96 -11.13 2.83
N TYR A 364 20.88 -11.70 3.35
CA TYR A 364 19.54 -11.46 2.83
C TYR A 364 18.99 -10.14 3.38
N GLN A 365 18.85 -9.12 2.53
CA GLN A 365 18.53 -7.75 2.96
C GLN A 365 17.02 -7.44 3.02
N VAL A 366 16.18 -8.38 2.56
CA VAL A 366 14.72 -8.23 2.60
C VAL A 366 14.21 -8.73 3.95
N LEU A 367 13.39 -7.92 4.61
CA LEU A 367 12.80 -8.19 5.91
C LEU A 367 11.31 -8.43 5.75
N ASN A 368 10.79 -9.32 6.59
CA ASN A 368 9.36 -9.59 6.72
C ASN A 368 9.10 -10.13 8.13
N MET A 369 8.09 -9.59 8.81
CA MET A 369 7.74 -9.99 10.18
C MET A 369 7.45 -11.48 10.33
N GLY A 370 6.95 -12.14 9.29
CA GLY A 370 6.68 -13.58 9.25
C GLY A 370 7.93 -14.46 9.08
N THR A 371 9.10 -13.88 8.82
CA THR A 371 10.36 -14.61 8.64
C THR A 371 11.28 -14.48 9.86
N ARG A 372 12.38 -15.24 9.88
CA ARG A 372 13.38 -15.17 10.95
C ARG A 372 14.42 -14.08 10.72
N ASN A 373 14.44 -13.43 9.58
CA ASN A 373 15.46 -12.44 9.27
C ASN A 373 15.32 -11.20 10.17
N ARG A 374 16.43 -10.74 10.71
CA ARG A 374 16.52 -9.66 11.69
C ARG A 374 17.75 -8.81 11.39
N VAL A 375 17.70 -7.54 11.76
CA VAL A 375 18.84 -6.64 11.77
C VAL A 375 19.71 -6.96 12.99
N LEU A 376 21.01 -7.03 12.76
CA LEU A 376 22.05 -7.21 13.78
C LEU A 376 22.87 -5.92 13.85
N PHE A 377 23.04 -5.41 15.07
CA PHE A 377 23.89 -4.26 15.32
C PHE A 377 25.25 -4.72 15.82
N PRO A 378 26.34 -4.03 15.45
CA PRO A 378 27.66 -4.36 15.96
C PRO A 378 27.78 -3.88 17.41
N ASN A 379 28.92 -4.15 18.05
CA ASN A 379 29.30 -3.57 19.33
C ASN A 379 29.54 -2.05 19.20
N TYR A 380 28.44 -1.29 19.05
CA TYR A 380 28.39 0.14 18.80
C TYR A 380 27.23 0.76 19.57
N ASN A 381 27.50 1.83 20.32
CA ASN A 381 26.46 2.66 20.93
C ASN A 381 26.24 3.89 20.06
N GLY A 382 25.01 4.15 19.63
CA GLY A 382 24.72 5.34 18.85
C GLY A 382 23.34 5.38 18.21
N MET A 383 23.05 6.52 17.58
CA MET A 383 21.81 6.72 16.83
C MET A 383 21.94 6.24 15.39
N TYR A 384 20.85 5.63 14.90
CA TYR A 384 20.61 5.27 13.52
C TYR A 384 19.29 5.90 13.11
N VAL A 385 19.22 6.44 11.89
CA VAL A 385 17.94 6.88 11.32
C VAL A 385 17.69 6.05 10.08
N PHE A 386 16.65 5.23 10.15
CA PHE A 386 16.30 4.32 9.07
C PHE A 386 15.10 4.84 8.31
N ARG A 387 15.17 4.70 6.98
CA ARG A 387 13.99 4.76 6.12
C ARG A 387 13.64 3.35 5.69
N VAL A 388 12.37 2.98 5.87
CA VAL A 388 11.83 1.69 5.43
C VAL A 388 10.91 1.89 4.23
N ILE A 389 10.95 0.92 3.31
CA ILE A 389 10.16 0.89 2.08
C ILE A 389 9.49 -0.48 2.00
N VAL A 390 8.15 -0.51 1.96
CA VAL A 390 7.42 -1.75 1.64
C VAL A 390 7.53 -2.00 0.15
N VAL A 391 8.12 -3.13 -0.23
CA VAL A 391 8.47 -3.43 -1.64
C VAL A 391 7.59 -4.51 -2.27
N ASP A 392 6.84 -5.27 -1.48
CA ASP A 392 5.94 -6.30 -2.00
C ASP A 392 4.89 -5.73 -2.97
N PRO A 393 4.86 -6.15 -4.26
CA PRO A 393 3.91 -5.69 -5.28
C PRO A 393 2.48 -6.21 -5.10
N SER A 394 2.26 -7.22 -4.25
CA SER A 394 0.93 -7.75 -3.95
C SER A 394 0.24 -7.02 -2.79
N TYR A 395 1.00 -6.33 -1.94
CA TYR A 395 0.47 -5.77 -0.68
C TYR A 395 -0.39 -4.50 -0.83
N SER A 396 0.11 -3.46 -1.48
CA SER A 396 -0.60 -2.17 -1.65
C SER A 396 -0.03 -1.34 -2.79
N TYR A 397 -0.87 -0.81 -3.68
CA TYR A 397 -0.45 0.10 -4.77
C TYR A 397 0.18 1.42 -4.31
N CYS A 398 0.14 1.71 -3.01
CA CYS A 398 0.77 2.88 -2.40
C CYS A 398 2.29 2.73 -2.26
N MET A 399 3.01 3.84 -2.42
CA MET A 399 4.39 3.94 -1.95
C MET A 399 4.40 4.11 -0.42
N LEU A 400 4.40 2.98 0.28
CA LEU A 400 4.43 2.94 1.74
C LEU A 400 5.87 3.04 2.22
N THR A 401 6.22 4.23 2.72
CA THR A 401 7.54 4.48 3.34
C THR A 401 7.37 5.20 4.65
N THR A 402 8.26 4.94 5.60
CA THR A 402 8.30 5.68 6.86
C THR A 402 9.74 5.79 7.35
N THR A 403 10.02 6.82 8.13
CA THR A 403 11.35 7.09 8.68
C THR A 403 11.24 7.08 10.19
N PHE A 404 12.22 6.46 10.85
CA PHE A 404 12.25 6.35 12.30
C PHE A 404 13.70 6.26 12.79
N SER A 405 13.91 6.63 14.06
CA SER A 405 15.22 6.54 14.70
C SER A 405 15.31 5.36 15.66
N VAL A 406 16.52 4.85 15.81
CA VAL A 406 16.90 3.79 16.75
C VAL A 406 18.13 4.26 17.51
N TYR A 407 18.14 4.08 18.82
CA TYR A 407 19.33 4.21 19.65
C TYR A 407 19.78 2.81 20.09
N VAL A 408 20.96 2.42 19.62
CA VAL A 408 21.58 1.16 19.99
C VAL A 408 22.43 1.37 21.23
N TYR A 409 22.28 0.48 22.22
CA TYR A 409 22.97 0.59 23.51
C TYR A 409 23.57 -0.74 23.98
N GLY A 410 24.39 -0.64 25.03
CA GLY A 410 24.97 -1.78 25.73
C GLY A 410 26.29 -2.29 25.17
N ALA A 411 26.83 -1.61 24.15
CA ALA A 411 28.15 -1.89 23.63
C ALA A 411 29.24 -1.44 24.61
N PHE A 412 30.28 -2.23 24.78
CA PHE A 412 31.42 -1.83 25.61
C PHE A 412 32.25 -0.77 24.88
N PRO A 413 32.76 0.25 25.59
CA PRO A 413 33.65 1.22 24.97
C PRO A 413 34.87 0.50 24.38
N PRO A 414 35.35 0.89 23.19
CA PRO A 414 36.50 0.26 22.56
C PRO A 414 37.69 0.32 23.51
N HIS A 415 38.28 -0.85 23.80
CA HIS A 415 39.42 -0.93 24.70
C HIS A 415 40.60 -0.16 24.09
N PRO A 416 41.17 0.84 24.78
CA PRO A 416 42.29 1.62 24.24
C PRO A 416 43.58 0.78 24.08
N LEU A 417 43.65 -0.38 24.72
CA LEU A 417 44.73 -1.34 24.60
C LEU A 417 44.14 -2.74 24.38
N PRO A 418 44.59 -3.50 23.36
CA PRO A 418 44.24 -4.92 23.23
C PRO A 418 44.59 -5.66 24.51
N SER A 419 43.72 -6.55 24.99
CA SER A 419 43.90 -7.23 26.28
C SER A 419 45.25 -7.94 26.42
N CYS A 420 45.80 -8.48 25.32
CA CYS A 420 47.12 -9.10 25.28
C CYS A 420 48.26 -8.10 25.57
N VAL A 421 48.15 -6.85 25.08
CA VAL A 421 49.16 -5.81 25.29
C VAL A 421 49.11 -5.31 26.73
N ALA A 422 47.92 -5.10 27.28
CA ALA A 422 47.75 -4.71 28.68
C ALA A 422 48.30 -5.79 29.64
N LEU A 423 48.02 -7.07 29.35
CA LEU A 423 48.58 -8.19 30.11
C LEU A 423 50.11 -8.25 30.00
N GLY A 424 50.66 -8.03 28.80
CA GLY A 424 52.10 -7.96 28.58
C GLY A 424 52.78 -6.85 29.37
N ILE A 425 52.19 -5.64 29.39
CA ILE A 425 52.68 -4.50 30.19
C ILE A 425 52.63 -4.83 31.68
N PHE A 426 51.52 -5.40 32.16
CA PHE A 426 51.37 -5.79 33.56
C PHE A 426 52.42 -6.82 33.99
N LEU A 427 52.65 -7.86 33.18
CA LEU A 427 53.67 -8.87 33.44
C LEU A 427 55.08 -8.27 33.42
N ALA A 428 55.38 -7.37 32.48
CA ALA A 428 56.67 -6.69 32.42
C ALA A 428 56.93 -5.82 33.67
N ILE A 429 55.93 -5.05 34.11
CA ILE A 429 56.01 -4.26 35.36
C ILE A 429 56.25 -5.18 36.56
N PHE A 430 55.54 -6.31 36.63
CA PHE A 430 55.69 -7.27 37.72
C PHE A 430 57.10 -7.86 37.78
N VAL A 431 57.68 -8.24 36.63
CA VAL A 431 59.07 -8.73 36.55
C VAL A 431 60.06 -7.66 36.97
N VAL A 432 59.87 -6.40 36.53
CA VAL A 432 60.75 -5.28 36.93
C VAL A 432 60.70 -5.04 38.44
N LEU A 433 59.51 -5.07 39.05
CA LEU A 433 59.36 -4.93 40.50
C LEU A 433 60.02 -6.08 41.27
N LEU A 434 59.92 -7.32 40.78
CA LEU A 434 60.61 -8.46 41.36
C LEU A 434 62.13 -8.32 41.27
N LEU A 435 62.66 -7.86 40.14
CA LEU A 435 64.09 -7.61 39.96
C LEU A 435 64.58 -6.52 40.91
N ILE A 436 63.86 -5.40 41.01
CA ILE A 436 64.18 -4.31 41.95
C ILE A 436 64.18 -4.84 43.40
N GLY A 437 63.16 -5.60 43.79
CA GLY A 437 63.07 -6.23 45.10
C GLY A 437 64.24 -7.19 45.39
N PHE A 438 64.63 -8.00 44.41
CA PHE A 438 65.77 -8.90 44.51
C PHE A 438 67.10 -8.14 44.71
N PHE A 439 67.35 -7.08 43.93
CA PHE A 439 68.56 -6.27 44.05
C PHE A 439 68.61 -5.46 45.35
N LEU A 440 67.48 -4.93 45.82
CA LEU A 440 67.39 -4.24 47.11
C LEU A 440 67.60 -5.21 48.29
N SER A 441 67.01 -6.40 48.24
CA SER A 441 67.23 -7.46 49.24
C SER A 441 68.70 -7.88 49.31
N LYS A 442 69.33 -8.10 48.16
CA LYS A 442 70.76 -8.46 48.07
C LYS A 442 71.69 -7.35 48.56
N ARG A 443 71.30 -6.07 48.41
CA ARG A 443 72.04 -4.92 48.94
C ARG A 443 71.93 -4.80 50.46
N ASN A 444 70.77 -5.14 51.05
CA ASN A 444 70.59 -5.14 52.50
C ASN A 444 71.27 -6.33 53.20
N TYR A 445 71.48 -7.45 52.50
CA TYR A 445 72.21 -8.61 53.03
C TYR A 445 73.75 -8.46 53.04
N LYS A 446 74.28 -7.40 52.42
CA LYS A 446 75.73 -7.10 52.32
C LYS A 446 76.20 -6.02 53.31
N LYS A 447 75.39 -5.68 54.32
CA LYS A 447 75.76 -4.78 55.43
C LYS A 447 76.04 -5.56 56.69
#